data_AF-A0A183TUF9-F1
#
_entry.id   AF-A0A183TUF9-F1
#
_cell.length_a   1.000
_cell.length_b   1.000
_cell.length_c   1.000
_cell.angle_alpha   90.00
_cell.angle_beta   90.00
_cell.angle_gamma   90.00
#
_symmetry.space_group_name_H-M   'P 1'
#
loop_
_entity.id
_entity.type
_entity.pdbx_description
1 polymer ?
#
loop_
_entity_poly.entity_id
_entity_poly.type
_entity_poly.pdbx_seq_one_letter_code
_entity_poly.pdbx_strand_id
1 'polypeptide(L)'
;MHCLAEQVKPEDLALGRVFPPLSQIRPVSLAIAVRVAEYAYNANIAHQIPKPENLEAYICGQMYQPEYEAALPECYDWPAEAMQSTNFDLFGK
;
A
#
# COMPACT_ATOMS: atom_id res chain seq x y z
N MET A 1 -2.48 18.82 -15.09
CA MET A 1 -1.25 18.11 -15.51
C MET A 1 -0.01 18.82 -14.96
N HIS A 2 0.19 18.81 -13.63
CA HIS A 2 1.32 19.53 -12.98
C HIS A 2 2.28 18.60 -12.22
N CYS A 3 1.78 17.51 -11.62
CA CYS A 3 2.56 16.65 -10.72
C CYS A 3 3.78 15.97 -11.38
N LEU A 4 3.67 15.54 -12.65
CA LEU A 4 4.82 14.92 -13.35
C LEU A 4 5.93 15.94 -13.67
N ALA A 5 5.56 17.17 -14.03
CA ALA A 5 6.52 18.22 -14.36
C ALA A 5 7.32 18.68 -13.13
N GLU A 6 6.70 18.64 -11.95
CA GLU A 6 7.32 18.97 -10.66
C GLU A 6 8.36 17.92 -10.19
N GLN A 7 8.29 16.69 -10.71
CA GLN A 7 9.23 15.61 -10.37
C GLN A 7 10.51 15.62 -11.23
N VAL A 8 10.60 16.52 -12.22
CA VAL A 8 11.81 16.67 -13.05
C VAL A 8 12.82 17.54 -12.31
N LYS A 9 13.99 16.98 -12.01
CA LYS A 9 15.06 17.74 -11.36
C LYS A 9 15.63 18.79 -12.32
N PRO A 10 16.07 19.96 -11.82
CA PRO A 10 16.73 20.98 -12.64
C PRO A 10 17.96 20.43 -13.38
N GLU A 11 18.63 19.45 -12.78
CA GLU A 11 19.79 18.73 -13.34
C GLU A 11 19.43 17.91 -14.58
N ASP A 12 18.26 17.25 -14.57
CA ASP A 12 17.77 16.48 -15.73
C ASP A 12 17.37 17.43 -16.86
N LEU A 13 16.77 18.58 -16.54
CA LEU A 13 16.50 19.66 -17.49
C LEU A 13 17.79 20.23 -18.12
N ALA A 14 18.84 20.42 -17.32
CA ALA A 14 20.14 20.90 -17.79
C ALA A 14 20.83 19.90 -18.75
N LEU A 15 20.52 18.62 -18.61
CA LEU A 15 20.96 17.55 -19.51
C LEU A 15 20.06 17.38 -20.75
N GLY A 16 19.05 18.23 -20.92
CA GLY A 16 18.08 18.17 -22.03
C GLY A 16 17.03 17.06 -21.89
N ARG A 17 16.86 16.48 -20.71
CA ARG A 17 15.88 15.43 -20.46
C ARG A 17 14.54 16.05 -20.10
N VAL A 18 13.50 15.70 -20.86
CA VAL A 18 12.12 16.17 -20.64
C VAL A 18 11.39 15.34 -19.57
N PHE A 19 11.88 14.14 -19.27
CA PHE A 19 11.29 13.22 -18.31
C PHE A 19 12.29 12.81 -17.23
N PRO A 20 11.82 12.46 -16.02
CA PRO A 20 12.67 11.87 -15.00
C PRO A 20 13.31 10.56 -15.51
N PRO A 21 14.45 10.16 -14.95
CA PRO A 21 15.07 8.88 -15.27
C PRO A 21 14.12 7.70 -15.04
N LEU A 22 14.17 6.67 -15.90
CA LEU A 22 13.32 5.47 -15.78
C LEU A 22 13.48 4.75 -14.44
N SER A 23 14.64 4.86 -13.79
CA SER A 23 14.86 4.33 -12.44
C SER A 23 13.91 4.92 -11.39
N GLN A 24 13.34 6.10 -11.65
CA GLN A 24 12.43 6.80 -10.74
C GLN A 24 10.95 6.59 -11.10
N ILE A 25 10.62 5.68 -12.03
CA ILE A 25 9.23 5.50 -12.46
C ILE A 25 8.29 5.13 -11.31
N ARG A 26 8.73 4.29 -10.35
CA ARG A 26 7.94 3.90 -9.17
C ARG A 26 7.63 5.08 -8.25
N PRO A 27 8.61 5.85 -7.74
CA PRO A 27 8.32 7.00 -6.88
C PRO A 27 7.54 8.10 -7.62
N VAL A 28 7.79 8.31 -8.92
CA VAL A 28 7.01 9.28 -9.73
C VAL A 28 5.55 8.83 -9.85
N SER A 29 5.30 7.54 -10.07
CA SER A 29 3.94 7.00 -10.17
C SER A 29 3.19 7.11 -8.84
N LEU A 30 3.88 6.85 -7.71
CA LEU A 30 3.34 7.03 -6.38
C LEU A 30 2.91 8.49 -6.14
N ALA A 31 3.78 9.46 -6.44
CA ALA A 31 3.48 10.88 -6.27
C ALA A 31 2.24 11.32 -7.08
N ILE A 32 2.13 10.86 -8.33
CA ILE A 32 0.96 11.12 -9.17
C ILE A 32 -0.30 10.52 -8.57
N ALA A 33 -0.24 9.25 -8.13
CA ALA A 33 -1.38 8.56 -7.53
C ALA A 33 -1.87 9.25 -6.24
N VAL A 34 -0.95 9.72 -5.39
CA VAL A 34 -1.29 10.50 -4.17
C VAL A 34 -2.05 11.76 -4.56
N ARG A 35 -1.56 12.53 -5.54
CA ARG A 35 -2.21 13.77 -5.97
C ARG A 35 -3.59 13.55 -6.57
N VAL A 36 -3.75 12.46 -7.34
CA VAL A 36 -5.05 12.06 -7.89
C VAL A 36 -6.00 11.64 -6.78
N ALA A 37 -5.54 10.88 -5.79
CA ALA A 37 -6.35 10.48 -4.65
C ALA A 37 -6.81 11.70 -3.84
N GLU A 38 -5.90 12.63 -3.52
CA GLU A 38 -6.24 13.89 -2.85
C GLU A 38 -7.31 14.68 -3.61
N TYR A 39 -7.14 14.82 -4.93
CA TYR A 39 -8.15 15.46 -5.77
C TYR A 39 -9.48 14.72 -5.73
N ALA A 40 -9.48 13.39 -5.80
CA ALA A 40 -10.69 12.58 -5.77
C ALA A 40 -11.46 12.73 -4.45
N TYR A 41 -10.76 12.78 -3.32
CA TYR A 41 -11.36 13.05 -2.01
C TYR A 41 -11.92 14.48 -1.93
N ASN A 42 -11.17 15.48 -2.41
CA ASN A 42 -11.63 16.88 -2.39
C ASN A 42 -12.84 17.11 -3.31
N ALA A 43 -12.90 16.41 -4.45
CA ALA A 43 -13.99 16.48 -5.40
C ALA A 43 -15.17 15.56 -5.04
N ASN A 44 -15.11 14.83 -3.91
CA ASN A 44 -16.13 13.86 -3.47
C ASN A 44 -16.47 12.77 -4.51
N ILE A 45 -15.49 12.39 -5.34
CA ILE A 45 -15.61 11.30 -6.33
C ILE A 45 -14.91 10.01 -5.88
N ALA A 46 -14.28 10.04 -4.70
CA ALA A 46 -13.61 8.87 -4.12
C ALA A 46 -14.64 7.89 -3.53
N HIS A 47 -14.54 6.61 -3.94
CA HIS A 47 -15.42 5.54 -3.43
C HIS A 47 -14.90 4.89 -2.14
N GLN A 48 -13.62 5.06 -1.82
CA GLN A 48 -13.00 4.48 -0.63
C GLN A 48 -13.35 5.36 0.60
N ILE A 49 -14.09 4.81 1.55
CA ILE A 49 -14.53 5.50 2.77
C ILE A 49 -14.34 4.53 3.96
N PRO A 50 -13.72 4.95 5.08
CA PRO A 50 -13.21 6.30 5.38
C PRO A 50 -11.91 6.64 4.64
N LYS A 51 -11.62 7.95 4.50
CA LYS A 51 -10.36 8.45 3.93
C LYS A 51 -9.19 7.98 4.81
N PRO A 52 -8.17 7.29 4.25
CA PRO A 52 -6.98 6.91 4.99
C PRO A 52 -6.27 8.14 5.55
N GLU A 53 -5.72 8.05 6.78
CA GLU A 53 -4.97 9.15 7.41
C GLU A 53 -3.72 9.52 6.60
N ASN A 54 -3.03 8.50 6.07
CA ASN A 54 -1.87 8.68 5.20
C ASN A 54 -2.12 8.04 3.83
N LEU A 55 -2.46 8.87 2.85
CA LEU A 55 -2.72 8.43 1.47
C LEU A 55 -1.48 7.84 0.79
N GLU A 56 -0.30 8.37 1.08
CA GLU A 56 0.95 7.88 0.50
C GLU A 56 1.27 6.47 0.99
N ALA A 57 1.22 6.25 2.30
CA ALA A 57 1.42 4.91 2.88
C ALA A 57 0.36 3.92 2.40
N TYR A 58 -0.90 4.36 2.31
CA TYR A 58 -1.98 3.53 1.78
C TYR A 58 -1.72 3.12 0.33
N ILE A 59 -1.41 4.07 -0.55
CA ILE A 59 -1.16 3.77 -1.97
C ILE A 59 0.10 2.93 -2.13
N CYS A 60 1.15 3.20 -1.34
CA CYS A 60 2.38 2.40 -1.35
C CYS A 60 2.10 0.94 -0.98
N GLY A 61 1.23 0.69 0.02
CA GLY A 61 0.80 -0.67 0.38
C GLY A 61 -0.06 -1.37 -0.69
N GLN A 62 -0.64 -0.63 -1.63
CA GLN A 62 -1.38 -1.18 -2.77
C GLN A 62 -0.50 -1.37 -4.01
N MET A 63 0.74 -0.88 -4.01
CA MET A 63 1.65 -1.07 -5.13
C MET A 63 2.10 -2.52 -5.23
N TYR A 64 2.16 -3.03 -6.45
CA TYR A 64 2.63 -4.39 -6.71
C TYR A 64 4.09 -4.60 -6.24
N GLN A 65 4.29 -5.63 -5.43
CA GLN A 65 5.58 -6.10 -4.95
C GLN A 65 6.00 -7.32 -5.79
N PRO A 66 7.12 -7.25 -6.53
CA PRO A 66 7.59 -8.37 -7.34
C PRO A 66 8.23 -9.50 -6.53
N GLU A 67 8.38 -9.32 -5.21
CA GLU A 67 8.94 -10.31 -4.31
C GLU A 67 7.96 -11.48 -4.10
N TYR A 68 8.48 -12.71 -4.08
CA TYR A 68 7.65 -13.89 -3.81
C TYR A 68 7.20 -13.91 -2.35
N GLU A 69 5.91 -14.12 -2.14
CA GLU A 69 5.34 -14.39 -0.83
C GLU A 69 5.69 -15.81 -0.35
N ALA A 70 5.69 -16.00 0.97
CA ALA A 70 5.96 -17.31 1.56
C ALA A 70 4.88 -18.32 1.12
N ALA A 71 5.31 -19.40 0.47
CA ALA A 71 4.40 -20.46 0.03
C ALA A 71 3.89 -21.34 1.19
N LEU A 72 4.51 -21.24 2.37
CA LEU A 72 4.14 -22.00 3.55
C LEU A 72 3.29 -21.14 4.49
N PRO A 73 2.27 -21.73 5.15
CA PRO A 73 1.47 -21.01 6.11
C PRO A 73 2.32 -20.55 7.30
N GLU A 74 1.95 -19.41 7.89
CA GLU A 74 2.55 -18.96 9.13
C GLU A 74 2.16 -19.94 10.26
N CYS A 75 3.16 -20.66 10.78
CA CYS A 75 2.99 -21.45 12.00
C CYS A 75 3.08 -20.50 13.20
N TYR A 76 2.02 -20.46 13.99
CA TYR A 76 2.00 -19.75 15.26
C TYR A 76 1.72 -20.74 16.39
N ASP A 77 2.41 -20.56 17.51
CA ASP A 77 2.23 -21.40 18.67
C ASP A 77 0.91 -21.07 19.36
N TRP A 78 0.06 -22.07 19.48
CA TRP A 78 -1.19 -21.94 20.23
C TRP A 78 -0.92 -22.21 21.72
N PRO A 79 -1.51 -21.44 22.66
CA PRO A 79 -1.31 -21.66 24.09
C PRO A 79 -1.78 -23.06 24.50
N ALA A 80 -0.94 -23.77 25.25
CA ALA A 80 -1.15 -25.17 25.61
C ALA A 80 -2.44 -25.42 26.40
N GLU A 81 -2.90 -24.42 27.16
CA GLU A 81 -4.14 -24.44 27.93
C GLU A 81 -5.38 -24.56 27.02
N ALA A 82 -5.33 -23.94 25.84
CA ALA A 82 -6.42 -23.93 24.87
C ALA A 82 -6.35 -25.10 23.87
N MET A 83 -5.29 -25.90 23.90
CA MET A 83 -5.16 -27.17 23.16
C MET A 83 -5.72 -28.38 23.92
N GLN A 84 -6.09 -28.21 25.19
CA GLN A 84 -6.73 -29.28 25.96
C GLN A 84 -8.16 -29.47 25.45
N SER A 85 -8.45 -30.61 24.82
CA SER A 85 -9.82 -31.03 24.56
C SER A 85 -10.50 -31.25 25.92
N THR A 86 -11.16 -30.21 26.45
CA THR A 86 -12.01 -30.36 27.61
C THR A 86 -13.05 -31.41 27.24
N ASN A 87 -12.98 -32.59 27.88
CA ASN A 87 -14.06 -33.57 27.80
C ASN A 87 -15.33 -32.84 28.18
N PHE A 88 -16.18 -32.66 27.18
CA PHE A 88 -17.49 -32.09 27.34
C PHE A 88 -18.33 -33.16 28.00
N ASP A 89 -18.24 -33.28 29.33
CA ASP A 89 -19.20 -34.00 30.17
C ASP A 89 -20.53 -33.19 30.25
N LEU A 90 -21.04 -32.87 29.07
CA LEU A 90 -22.43 -32.64 28.68
C LEU A 90 -23.37 -33.78 29.13
N PHE A 91 -23.97 -33.69 30.33
CA PHE A 91 -25.11 -34.47 30.83
C PHE A 91 -24.80 -35.72 31.67
N GLY A 92 -24.26 -35.46 32.86
CA GLY A 92 -24.46 -36.30 34.06
C GLY A 92 -25.48 -35.70 35.02
N LYS A 93 -26.75 -35.61 34.61
CA LYS A 93 -27.99 -35.71 35.42
C LYS A 93 -29.22 -35.47 34.55
#